data_AF-A0A9P7UZV7-F1
#
_entry.id   AF-A0A9P7UZV7-F1
#
_cell.length_a   1.000
_cell.length_b   1.000
_cell.length_c   1.000
_cell.angle_alpha   90.00
_cell.angle_beta   90.00
_cell.angle_gamma   90.00
#
_symmetry.space_group_name_H-M   'P 1'
#
loop_
_entity.id
_entity.type
_entity.pdbx_description
1 polymer ?
#
loop_
_entity_poly.entity_id
_entity_poly.type
_entity_poly.pdbx_seq_one_letter_code
_entity_poly.pdbx_strand_id
1 'polypeptide(L)'
;MTIKAIVFEVNWTVWSGKLDPHKWGKGHSARDKPEDNLKRDSSDKHVIRDVSNHSHEIRLFNDIPKIIHDIKKRHIPLGFVSRDSTRKMCDRALYFFEYPDENHHHKPIINSVNYDETGSGNYISIFNKIKGWASAQGNEIVFFDCHEESLKVHRELGVRVEIVSHRTGVTWEIYNRALEKYGHGNGGHGHGHGHGGGKGPDTPYYGQPKLGKLLGEGKFSKVYEAADDRDAVVKVLKNWTTAQRRRLLEIYAIVKSGRPFDPGNNQQDQYLLMIALELRNLNMIQELKDPKPEDFSGWFKMKKIEGTHIWKHHLYKKHPFGVKFQEFVKACMHLTVDAIERVVKTYGVEHCDAHFKNVVYDFDGDKPVRARLLDWYDVPRL
;
A
#
# COMPACT_ATOMS: atom_id res chain seq x y z
N MET A 1 -12.91 5.97 26.02
CA MET A 1 -11.58 6.60 26.08
C MET A 1 -11.49 7.48 24.87
N THR A 2 -11.48 8.78 25.10
CA THR A 2 -11.71 9.79 24.08
C THR A 2 -10.37 10.42 23.72
N ILE A 3 -10.13 10.64 22.43
CA ILE A 3 -8.95 11.37 21.96
C ILE A 3 -9.07 12.83 22.43
N LYS A 4 -8.06 13.32 23.15
CA LYS A 4 -8.01 14.68 23.71
C LYS A 4 -7.08 15.62 22.96
N ALA A 5 -6.16 15.10 22.15
CA ALA A 5 -5.34 15.92 21.27
C ALA A 5 -4.88 15.12 20.05
N ILE A 6 -4.74 15.81 18.93
CA ILE A 6 -4.17 15.28 17.70
C ILE A 6 -2.99 16.17 17.32
N VAL A 7 -1.84 15.55 17.13
CA VAL A 7 -0.57 16.22 16.86
C VAL A 7 0.02 15.69 15.56
N PHE A 8 0.58 16.58 14.74
CA PHE A 8 1.25 16.23 13.50
C PHE A 8 2.70 16.68 13.55
N GLU A 9 3.62 15.82 13.13
CA GLU A 9 4.88 16.29 12.56
C GLU A 9 4.54 17.04 11.26
N VAL A 10 5.29 18.07 10.89
CA VAL A 10 4.97 18.89 9.72
C VAL A 10 5.63 18.42 8.42
N ASN A 11 6.94 18.16 8.43
CA ASN A 11 7.73 17.88 7.23
C ASN A 11 7.52 16.44 6.73
N TRP A 12 7.03 16.29 5.51
CA TRP A 12 6.66 15.01 4.89
C TRP A 12 5.43 14.32 5.50
N THR A 13 4.79 14.96 6.47
CA THR A 13 3.58 14.46 7.14
C THR A 13 2.37 15.33 6.79
N VAL A 14 2.51 16.66 6.87
CA VAL A 14 1.47 17.66 6.56
C VAL A 14 1.70 18.28 5.19
N TRP A 15 2.96 18.50 4.82
CA TRP A 15 3.36 18.89 3.47
C TRP A 15 4.51 18.05 2.98
N SER A 16 4.69 17.93 1.67
CA SER A 16 5.91 17.34 1.11
C SER A 16 7.07 18.31 1.25
N GLY A 17 8.29 17.78 1.43
CA GLY A 17 9.49 18.58 1.55
C GLY A 17 9.82 18.95 2.99
N LYS A 18 10.92 19.70 3.14
CA LYS A 18 11.47 20.15 4.41
C LYS A 18 11.78 21.63 4.36
N LEU A 19 11.30 22.38 5.35
CA LEU A 19 11.67 23.78 5.57
C LEU A 19 13.03 23.85 6.27
N ASP A 20 14.10 23.70 5.49
CA ASP A 20 15.48 23.69 5.97
C ASP A 20 16.05 25.12 6.00
N PRO A 21 16.31 25.70 7.20
CA PRO A 21 16.81 27.07 7.32
C PRO A 21 18.21 27.27 6.70
N HIS A 22 18.94 26.19 6.42
CA HIS A 22 20.24 26.24 5.76
C HIS A 22 20.12 26.28 4.23
N LYS A 23 18.95 25.95 3.66
CA LYS A 23 18.71 25.95 2.21
C LYS A 23 17.81 27.09 1.77
N TRP A 24 16.79 27.39 2.56
CA TRP A 24 15.80 28.41 2.25
C TRP A 24 16.35 29.82 2.50
N GLY A 25 16.11 30.74 1.58
CA GLY A 25 16.57 32.13 1.67
C GLY A 25 18.09 32.26 1.56
N LYS A 26 18.71 31.49 0.67
CA LYS A 26 20.17 31.51 0.41
C LYS A 26 20.55 31.88 -1.03
N GLY A 27 19.56 32.09 -1.90
CA GLY A 27 19.79 32.47 -3.29
C GLY A 27 19.91 33.98 -3.51
N HIS A 28 20.03 34.36 -4.78
CA HIS A 28 19.95 35.76 -5.19
C HIS A 28 18.55 36.33 -4.85
N SER A 29 18.48 37.57 -4.35
CA SER A 29 17.25 38.19 -3.83
C SER A 29 16.69 37.59 -2.53
N ALA A 30 17.49 36.79 -1.80
CA ALA A 30 17.10 36.35 -0.47
C ALA A 30 16.93 37.55 0.48
N ARG A 31 15.86 37.50 1.28
CA ARG A 31 15.62 38.41 2.40
C ARG A 31 16.37 37.94 3.64
N ASP A 32 16.66 38.87 4.55
CA ASP A 32 17.48 38.63 5.74
C ASP A 32 16.97 37.48 6.62
N LYS A 33 15.64 37.38 6.78
CA LYS A 33 15.00 36.35 7.61
C LYS A 33 14.56 35.16 6.75
N PRO A 34 14.89 33.91 7.11
CA PRO A 34 14.51 32.74 6.33
C PRO A 34 13.00 32.63 6.09
N GLU A 35 12.18 32.93 7.10
CA GLU A 35 10.71 32.90 7.00
C GLU A 35 10.14 33.92 6.00
N ASP A 36 10.82 35.06 5.79
CA ASP A 36 10.36 36.08 4.85
C ASP A 36 10.58 35.69 3.39
N ASN A 37 11.37 34.64 3.15
CA ASN A 37 11.60 34.07 1.83
C ASN A 37 10.53 33.07 1.42
N LEU A 38 9.61 32.68 2.31
CA LEU A 38 8.47 31.83 1.94
C LEU A 38 7.43 32.67 1.19
N LYS A 39 7.02 32.20 0.02
CA LYS A 39 5.97 32.82 -0.79
C LYS A 39 5.00 31.76 -1.30
N ARG A 40 3.71 31.99 -1.10
CA ARG A 40 2.65 31.18 -1.71
C ARG A 40 2.71 31.30 -3.23
N ASP A 41 2.62 30.18 -3.92
CA ASP A 41 2.54 30.19 -5.37
C ASP A 41 1.21 30.79 -5.84
N SER A 42 1.25 31.67 -6.85
CA SER A 42 0.06 32.36 -7.35
C SER A 42 -0.85 31.45 -8.17
N SER A 43 -0.32 30.36 -8.74
CA SER A 43 -1.07 29.40 -9.56
C SER A 43 -1.59 28.22 -8.75
N ASP A 44 -0.93 27.89 -7.63
CA ASP A 44 -1.34 26.79 -6.75
C ASP A 44 -1.26 27.17 -5.28
N LYS A 45 -2.44 27.31 -4.69
CA LYS A 45 -2.64 27.74 -3.31
C LYS A 45 -2.10 26.74 -2.27
N HIS A 46 -1.77 25.51 -2.68
CA HIS A 46 -1.18 24.45 -1.87
C HIS A 46 0.34 24.39 -1.98
N VAL A 47 0.97 25.31 -2.71
CA VAL A 47 2.42 25.34 -2.89
C VAL A 47 3.01 26.59 -2.25
N ILE A 48 4.12 26.42 -1.54
CA ILE A 48 4.95 27.51 -1.04
C ILE A 48 6.35 27.30 -1.61
N ARG A 49 6.93 28.37 -2.16
CA ARG A 49 8.24 28.38 -2.79
C ARG A 49 9.15 29.38 -2.09
N ASP A 50 10.46 29.13 -2.17
CA ASP A 50 11.48 30.09 -1.75
C ASP A 50 11.61 31.19 -2.82
N VAL A 51 11.45 32.45 -2.44
CA VAL A 51 11.61 33.62 -3.33
C VAL A 51 12.99 33.67 -3.99
N SER A 52 14.03 33.22 -3.29
CA SER A 52 15.41 33.25 -3.77
C SER A 52 15.78 32.05 -4.64
N ASN A 53 14.99 30.97 -4.58
CA ASN A 53 15.13 29.80 -5.43
C ASN A 53 13.81 29.01 -5.54
N HIS A 54 13.06 29.22 -6.61
CA HIS A 54 11.75 28.57 -6.80
C HIS A 54 11.82 27.03 -6.93
N SER A 55 13.00 26.43 -7.10
CA SER A 55 13.15 24.96 -7.07
C SER A 55 13.01 24.38 -5.65
N HIS A 56 13.15 25.21 -4.61
CA HIS A 56 12.82 24.84 -3.25
C HIS A 56 11.33 25.12 -3.02
N GLU A 57 10.53 24.06 -2.96
CA GLU A 57 9.11 24.16 -2.66
C GLU A 57 8.66 23.12 -1.63
N ILE A 58 7.61 23.47 -0.91
CA ILE A 58 6.80 22.53 -0.14
C ILE A 58 5.36 22.56 -0.68
N ARG A 59 4.67 21.43 -0.55
CA ARG A 59 3.29 21.27 -1.02
C ARG A 59 2.42 20.65 0.04
N LEU A 60 1.34 21.31 0.40
CA LEU A 60 0.36 20.78 1.34
C LEU A 60 -0.25 19.49 0.78
N PHE A 61 -0.31 18.43 1.57
CA PHE A 61 -1.00 17.21 1.13
C PHE A 61 -2.51 17.46 1.04
N ASN A 62 -3.14 16.89 0.00
CA ASN A 62 -4.49 17.24 -0.43
C ASN A 62 -5.57 17.08 0.65
N ASP A 63 -5.43 16.10 1.54
CA ASP A 63 -6.44 15.82 2.56
C ASP A 63 -6.30 16.66 3.83
N ILE A 64 -5.17 17.35 4.03
CA ILE A 64 -4.90 18.10 5.26
C ILE A 64 -5.97 19.16 5.56
N PRO A 65 -6.42 19.99 4.60
CA PRO A 65 -7.50 20.95 4.85
C PRO A 65 -8.78 20.29 5.38
N LYS A 66 -9.14 19.14 4.82
CA LYS A 66 -10.33 18.36 5.23
C LYS A 66 -10.15 17.75 6.62
N ILE A 67 -8.96 17.22 6.91
CA ILE A 67 -8.61 16.67 8.23
C ILE A 67 -8.70 17.75 9.31
N ILE A 68 -8.10 18.92 9.08
CA ILE A 68 -8.13 20.03 10.04
C ILE A 68 -9.57 20.50 10.27
N HIS A 69 -10.37 20.63 9.22
CA HIS A 69 -11.79 20.95 9.34
C HIS A 69 -12.52 19.97 10.29
N ASP A 70 -12.31 18.66 10.11
CA ASP A 70 -12.93 17.63 10.96
C ASP A 70 -12.45 17.70 12.42
N ILE A 71 -11.14 17.89 12.64
CA ILE A 71 -10.56 18.07 13.99
C ILE A 71 -11.23 19.24 14.71
N LYS A 72 -11.41 20.38 14.03
CA LYS A 72 -12.04 21.57 14.61
C LYS A 72 -13.53 21.37 14.86
N LYS A 73 -14.25 20.76 13.93
CA LYS A 73 -15.67 20.40 14.08
C LYS A 73 -15.91 19.46 15.27
N ARG A 74 -14.96 18.58 15.58
CA ARG A 74 -14.99 17.69 16.75
C ARG A 74 -14.51 18.35 18.04
N HIS A 75 -14.08 19.62 17.97
CA HIS A 75 -13.48 20.37 19.08
C HIS A 75 -12.27 19.65 19.71
N ILE A 76 -11.50 18.92 18.90
CA ILE A 76 -10.27 18.26 19.37
C ILE A 76 -9.11 19.26 19.25
N PRO A 77 -8.33 19.48 20.33
CA PRO A 77 -7.10 20.25 20.27
C PRO A 77 -6.12 19.75 19.20
N LEU A 78 -5.63 20.68 18.37
CA LEU A 78 -4.71 20.43 17.26
C LEU A 78 -3.30 20.90 17.61
N GLY A 79 -2.29 20.05 17.40
CA GLY A 79 -0.89 20.40 17.55
C GLY A 79 -0.06 20.18 16.28
N PHE A 80 0.98 21.01 16.11
CA PHE A 80 2.05 20.80 15.14
C PHE A 80 3.40 20.77 15.84
N VAL A 81 4.26 19.85 15.43
CA VAL A 81 5.62 19.69 15.94
C VAL A 81 6.59 19.55 14.78
N SER A 82 7.83 19.99 14.98
CA SER A 82 8.91 19.79 14.02
C SER A 82 10.23 19.81 14.77
N ARG A 83 11.13 18.88 14.49
CA ARG A 83 12.49 18.90 15.06
C ARG A 83 13.49 19.67 14.22
N ASP A 84 13.20 19.77 12.93
CA ASP A 84 14.20 20.13 11.93
C ASP A 84 13.95 21.50 11.27
N SER A 85 12.77 22.07 11.49
CA SER A 85 12.39 23.37 10.96
C SER A 85 12.22 24.36 12.10
N THR A 86 12.65 25.61 11.84
CA THR A 86 12.50 26.67 12.84
C THR A 86 11.02 27.03 13.00
N ARG A 87 10.64 27.42 14.22
CA ARG A 87 9.28 27.84 14.54
C ARG A 87 8.71 28.86 13.56
N LYS A 88 9.45 29.94 13.33
CA LYS A 88 9.02 31.06 12.48
C LYS A 88 8.75 30.63 11.03
N MET A 89 9.52 29.68 10.50
CA MET A 89 9.28 29.15 9.15
C MET A 89 8.02 28.30 9.10
N CYS A 90 7.80 27.43 10.09
CA CYS A 90 6.59 26.62 10.21
C CYS A 90 5.35 27.51 10.37
N ASP A 91 5.39 28.50 11.26
CA ASP A 91 4.29 29.46 11.47
C ASP A 91 3.94 30.19 10.17
N ARG A 92 4.95 30.64 9.43
CA ARG A 92 4.76 31.32 8.15
C ARG A 92 4.16 30.40 7.10
N ALA A 93 4.57 29.13 7.05
CA ALA A 93 3.98 28.15 6.14
C ALA A 93 2.52 27.84 6.50
N LEU A 94 2.24 27.61 7.79
CA LEU A 94 0.89 27.37 8.31
C LEU A 94 -0.03 28.60 8.18
N TYR A 95 0.54 29.81 8.09
CA TYR A 95 -0.20 31.02 7.77
C TYR A 95 -0.64 31.07 6.29
N PHE A 96 0.21 30.64 5.36
CA PHE A 96 -0.13 30.64 3.93
C PHE A 96 -1.06 29.50 3.52
N PHE A 97 -0.96 28.35 4.19
CA PHE A 97 -1.89 27.26 3.97
C PHE A 97 -3.20 27.50 4.69
N GLU A 98 -4.30 27.13 4.04
CA GLU A 98 -5.65 27.41 4.50
C GLU A 98 -6.49 26.15 4.56
N TYR A 99 -7.52 26.16 5.41
CA TYR A 99 -8.57 25.15 5.47
C TYR A 99 -9.95 25.81 5.45
N PRO A 100 -11.01 25.13 4.98
CA PRO A 100 -12.37 25.63 5.09
C PRO A 100 -12.86 25.49 6.54
N ASP A 101 -13.35 26.56 7.14
CA ASP A 101 -13.98 26.51 8.46
C ASP A 101 -15.42 25.97 8.41
N GLU A 102 -16.14 26.01 9.54
CA GLU A 102 -17.53 25.55 9.65
C GLU A 102 -18.51 26.31 8.73
N ASN A 103 -18.18 27.56 8.37
CA ASN A 103 -18.95 28.39 7.45
C ASN A 103 -18.40 28.33 6.02
N HIS A 104 -17.51 27.37 5.72
CA HIS A 104 -16.81 27.23 4.44
C HIS A 104 -15.93 28.43 4.05
N HIS A 105 -15.57 29.29 5.01
CA HIS A 105 -14.58 30.35 4.78
C HIS A 105 -13.17 29.79 4.90
N HIS A 106 -12.30 30.15 3.97
CA HIS A 106 -10.89 29.77 4.03
C HIS A 106 -10.19 30.56 5.14
N LYS A 107 -9.63 29.85 6.11
CA LYS A 107 -8.84 30.42 7.21
C LYS A 107 -7.42 29.84 7.19
N PRO A 108 -6.40 30.64 7.53
CA PRO A 108 -5.06 30.14 7.78
C PRO A 108 -5.08 28.97 8.77
N ILE A 109 -4.32 27.91 8.48
CA ILE A 109 -4.23 26.73 9.36
C ILE A 109 -3.70 27.14 10.74
N ILE A 110 -2.75 28.07 10.80
CA ILE A 110 -2.16 28.54 12.07
C ILE A 110 -3.21 29.03 13.08
N ASN A 111 -4.32 29.59 12.63
CA ASN A 111 -5.41 30.07 13.50
C ASN A 111 -6.17 28.94 14.20
N SER A 112 -5.97 27.70 13.78
CA SER A 112 -6.64 26.52 14.32
C SER A 112 -5.80 25.75 15.33
N VAL A 113 -4.51 26.11 15.47
CA VAL A 113 -3.49 25.40 16.23
C VAL A 113 -3.58 25.74 17.71
N ASN A 114 -3.62 24.70 18.55
CA ASN A 114 -3.60 24.79 20.00
C ASN A 114 -2.18 24.64 20.57
N TYR A 115 -1.37 23.80 19.93
CA TYR A 115 0.01 23.53 20.36
C TYR A 115 0.96 23.67 19.18
N ASP A 116 1.86 24.63 19.25
CA ASP A 116 2.88 24.84 18.23
C ASP A 116 4.26 24.73 18.89
N GLU A 117 4.81 23.52 18.85
CA GLU A 117 6.15 23.19 19.35
C GLU A 117 7.04 22.79 18.17
N THR A 118 7.19 23.71 17.23
CA THR A 118 8.10 23.59 16.10
C THR A 118 9.47 24.18 16.46
N GLY A 119 10.55 23.41 16.33
CA GLY A 119 11.92 23.82 16.68
C GLY A 119 12.83 22.68 17.18
N SER A 120 14.09 23.00 17.51
CA SER A 120 15.09 22.00 17.91
C SER A 120 14.87 21.45 19.33
N GLY A 121 13.92 20.53 19.48
CA GLY A 121 13.65 19.79 20.71
C GLY A 121 13.60 18.28 20.45
N ASN A 122 13.78 17.47 21.51
CA ASN A 122 13.45 16.05 21.41
C ASN A 122 11.94 15.86 21.60
N TYR A 123 11.36 14.85 20.93
CA TYR A 123 9.91 14.64 20.99
C TYR A 123 9.40 14.31 22.40
N ILE A 124 10.20 13.66 23.25
CA ILE A 124 9.79 13.31 24.61
C ILE A 124 9.50 14.56 25.44
N SER A 125 10.38 15.56 25.39
CA SER A 125 10.19 16.84 26.07
C SER A 125 8.98 17.58 25.53
N ILE A 126 8.84 17.65 24.19
CA ILE A 126 7.69 18.29 23.52
C ILE A 126 6.37 17.65 23.97
N PHE A 127 6.26 16.32 23.91
CA PHE A 127 5.04 15.62 24.26
C PHE A 127 4.74 15.64 25.76
N ASN A 128 5.73 15.75 26.64
CA ASN A 128 5.49 16.00 28.05
C ASN A 128 4.80 17.36 28.29
N LYS A 129 5.21 18.42 27.58
CA LYS A 129 4.51 19.71 27.63
C LYS A 129 3.09 19.61 27.08
N ILE A 130 2.91 18.98 25.92
CA ILE A 130 1.59 18.81 25.29
C ILE A 130 0.65 18.03 26.20
N LYS A 131 1.10 16.96 26.87
CA LYS A 131 0.31 16.24 27.88
C LYS A 131 -0.18 17.17 29.00
N GLY A 132 0.70 18.04 29.49
CA GLY A 132 0.36 19.06 30.48
C GLY A 132 -0.71 20.04 29.97
N TRP A 133 -0.49 20.65 28.81
CA TRP A 133 -1.42 21.63 28.24
C TRP A 133 -2.76 21.03 27.83
N ALA A 134 -2.76 19.80 27.32
CA ALA A 134 -3.98 19.07 26.96
C ALA A 134 -4.68 18.44 28.16
N SER A 135 -4.08 18.47 29.35
CA SER A 135 -4.56 17.73 30.53
C SER A 135 -4.92 16.28 30.18
N ALA A 136 -4.01 15.64 29.44
CA ALA A 136 -4.22 14.35 28.79
C ALA A 136 -3.14 13.34 29.16
N GLN A 137 -3.54 12.08 29.30
CA GLN A 137 -2.60 10.96 29.33
C GLN A 137 -2.04 10.72 27.92
N GLY A 138 -0.88 10.07 27.81
CA GLY A 138 -0.28 9.84 26.49
C GLY A 138 -1.20 9.06 25.55
N ASN A 139 -1.89 8.03 26.05
CA ASN A 139 -2.83 7.24 25.26
C ASN A 139 -4.11 8.00 24.86
N GLU A 140 -4.30 9.24 25.32
CA GLU A 140 -5.36 10.14 24.86
C GLU A 140 -4.88 11.07 23.74
N ILE A 141 -3.61 11.01 23.37
CA ILE A 141 -2.98 11.82 22.32
C ILE A 141 -2.65 10.93 21.11
N VAL A 142 -3.05 11.38 19.93
CA VAL A 142 -2.66 10.76 18.66
C VAL A 142 -1.59 11.61 17.97
N PHE A 143 -0.48 11.00 17.57
CA PHE A 143 0.63 11.65 16.89
C PHE A 143 0.88 11.01 15.52
N PHE A 144 0.85 11.80 14.47
CA PHE A 144 1.23 11.38 13.11
C PHE A 144 2.64 11.86 12.77
N ASP A 145 3.49 10.97 12.27
CA ASP A 145 4.85 11.27 11.80
C ASP A 145 5.23 10.28 10.68
N CYS A 146 6.19 10.62 9.83
CA CYS A 146 6.75 9.70 8.86
C CYS A 146 8.03 8.98 9.32
N HIS A 147 8.56 9.29 10.51
CA HIS A 147 9.80 8.71 11.03
C HIS A 147 9.54 7.67 12.14
N GLU A 148 10.12 6.48 12.01
CA GLU A 148 9.99 5.42 13.02
C GLU A 148 10.60 5.78 14.39
N GLU A 149 11.54 6.73 14.44
CA GLU A 149 12.08 7.27 15.70
C GLU A 149 10.98 7.77 16.64
N SER A 150 9.87 8.25 16.09
CA SER A 150 8.72 8.76 16.83
C SER A 150 7.99 7.68 17.63
N LEU A 151 8.19 6.39 17.32
CA LEU A 151 7.72 5.28 18.17
C LEU A 151 8.34 5.30 19.57
N LYS A 152 9.46 6.01 19.78
CA LYS A 152 10.02 6.23 21.11
C LYS A 152 9.04 7.00 22.01
N VAL A 153 8.28 7.96 21.47
CA VAL A 153 7.25 8.71 22.19
C VAL A 153 6.13 7.78 22.67
N HIS A 154 5.75 6.79 21.86
CA HIS A 154 4.80 5.77 22.26
C HIS A 154 5.32 4.96 23.44
N ARG A 155 6.55 4.42 23.33
CA ARG A 155 7.16 3.57 24.37
C ARG A 155 7.32 4.29 25.71
N GLU A 156 7.73 5.55 25.68
CA GLU A 156 8.06 6.28 26.91
C GLU A 156 6.88 7.03 27.53
N LEU A 157 5.97 7.57 26.70
CA LEU A 157 4.92 8.45 27.18
C LEU A 157 3.51 7.89 27.02
N GLY A 158 3.36 6.76 26.31
CA GLY A 158 2.09 6.13 25.99
C GLY A 158 1.33 6.77 24.82
N VAL A 159 1.96 7.72 24.10
CA VAL A 159 1.34 8.41 22.95
C VAL A 159 0.99 7.44 21.85
N ARG A 160 -0.19 7.58 21.23
CA ARG A 160 -0.59 6.72 20.10
C ARG A 160 0.02 7.27 18.81
N VAL A 161 1.02 6.58 18.29
CA VAL A 161 1.78 7.03 17.11
C VAL A 161 1.31 6.30 15.86
N GLU A 162 0.99 7.04 14.81
CA GLU A 162 0.66 6.53 13.48
C GLU A 162 1.76 6.94 12.50
N ILE A 163 2.54 5.96 12.04
CA ILE A 163 3.59 6.20 11.06
C ILE A 163 2.98 6.29 9.66
N VAL A 164 3.27 7.37 8.94
CA VAL A 164 2.77 7.63 7.59
C VAL A 164 3.89 7.61 6.54
N SER A 165 3.52 7.50 5.26
CA SER A 165 4.50 7.55 4.18
C SER A 165 4.90 8.99 3.87
N HIS A 166 6.20 9.28 3.81
CA HIS A 166 6.72 10.59 3.37
C HIS A 166 6.24 11.00 1.97
N ARG A 167 5.77 10.05 1.14
CA ARG A 167 5.29 10.31 -0.21
C ARG A 167 3.87 10.85 -0.26
N THR A 168 3.03 10.44 0.69
CA THR A 168 1.61 10.78 0.70
C THR A 168 1.21 11.62 1.90
N GLY A 169 2.06 11.69 2.94
CA GLY A 169 1.73 12.26 4.22
C GLY A 169 0.53 11.58 4.86
N VAL A 170 -0.17 12.33 5.70
CA VAL A 170 -1.45 11.90 6.28
C VAL A 170 -2.57 12.06 5.26
N THR A 171 -3.23 10.97 4.94
CA THR A 171 -4.46 10.96 4.13
C THR A 171 -5.69 10.88 5.02
N TRP A 172 -6.86 11.19 4.45
CA TRP A 172 -8.15 11.10 5.13
C TRP A 172 -8.42 9.70 5.70
N GLU A 173 -8.02 8.65 4.96
CA GLU A 173 -8.19 7.25 5.39
C GLU A 173 -7.30 6.91 6.58
N ILE A 174 -6.04 7.37 6.59
CA ILE A 174 -5.12 7.16 7.71
C ILE A 174 -5.64 7.87 8.96
N TYR A 175 -6.08 9.12 8.80
CA TYR A 175 -6.67 9.91 9.87
C TYR A 175 -7.91 9.23 10.47
N ASN A 176 -8.89 8.85 9.65
CA ASN A 176 -10.11 8.20 10.15
C ASN A 176 -9.85 6.86 10.79
N ARG A 177 -8.97 6.03 10.20
CA ARG A 177 -8.58 4.75 10.79
C ARG A 177 -7.99 4.95 12.18
N ALA A 178 -7.16 5.97 12.36
CA ALA A 178 -6.60 6.29 13.67
C ALA A 178 -7.71 6.68 14.66
N LEU A 179 -8.67 7.53 14.24
CA LEU A 179 -9.81 7.88 15.09
C LEU A 179 -10.67 6.67 15.46
N GLU A 180 -10.93 5.76 14.54
CA GLU A 180 -11.70 4.53 14.82
C GLU A 180 -10.94 3.63 15.79
N LYS A 181 -9.64 3.40 15.53
CA LYS A 181 -8.77 2.56 16.35
C LYS A 181 -8.64 3.06 17.78
N TYR A 182 -8.70 4.38 17.98
CA TYR A 182 -8.34 5.02 19.25
C TYR A 182 -9.51 5.75 19.94
N GLY A 183 -10.59 6.03 19.23
CA GLY A 183 -11.74 6.80 19.71
C GLY A 183 -12.81 5.96 20.43
N HIS A 184 -12.83 4.64 20.22
CA HIS A 184 -13.75 3.75 20.94
C HIS A 184 -13.17 3.35 22.29
N GLY A 185 -13.79 3.84 23.37
CA GLY A 185 -13.52 3.36 24.71
C GLY A 185 -14.08 2.00 24.98
N ASN A 186 -13.27 0.94 24.86
CA ASN A 186 -13.58 -0.28 25.58
C ASN A 186 -13.26 -0.06 27.07
N GLY A 187 -14.31 0.20 27.85
CA GLY A 187 -14.36 -0.29 29.22
C GLY A 187 -14.24 -1.81 29.19
N GLY A 188 -13.39 -2.35 30.06
CA GLY A 188 -13.06 -3.77 30.06
C GLY A 188 -14.25 -4.65 30.44
N HIS A 189 -14.41 -5.74 29.69
CA HIS A 189 -14.72 -7.04 30.27
C HIS A 189 -13.73 -8.05 29.70
N GLY A 190 -12.92 -8.61 30.58
CA GLY A 190 -12.15 -9.79 30.28
C GLY A 190 -13.09 -10.99 30.17
N HIS A 191 -12.86 -11.80 29.15
CA HIS A 191 -12.85 -13.24 29.32
C HIS A 191 -11.60 -13.75 28.61
N GLY A 192 -10.69 -14.33 29.37
CA GLY A 192 -9.55 -15.04 28.83
C GLY A 192 -10.04 -16.24 28.05
N HIS A 193 -9.56 -16.36 26.81
CA HIS A 193 -9.32 -17.65 26.18
C HIS A 193 -8.24 -17.48 25.11
N GLY A 194 -7.13 -18.19 25.33
CA GLY A 194 -6.35 -18.80 24.26
C GLY A 194 -5.42 -17.90 23.48
N HIS A 195 -4.13 -18.25 23.52
CA HIS A 195 -3.19 -17.98 22.45
C HIS A 195 -3.84 -18.12 21.06
N GLY A 196 -3.87 -17.03 20.30
CA GLY A 196 -4.30 -17.02 18.90
C GLY A 196 -4.09 -15.64 18.29
N GLY A 197 -3.21 -15.54 17.29
CA GLY A 197 -2.82 -14.29 16.65
C GLY A 197 -4.00 -13.46 16.15
N GLY A 198 -4.19 -12.28 16.76
CA GLY A 198 -5.18 -11.29 16.34
C GLY A 198 -4.57 -10.28 15.38
N LYS A 199 -5.00 -10.36 14.11
CA LYS A 199 -4.63 -9.49 12.99
C LYS A 199 -4.95 -8.01 13.27
N GLY A 200 -3.93 -7.15 13.23
CA GLY A 200 -4.10 -5.70 13.12
C GLY A 200 -4.65 -5.29 11.75
N PRO A 201 -5.19 -4.07 11.59
CA PRO A 201 -5.82 -3.67 10.33
C PRO A 201 -4.77 -3.43 9.25
N ASP A 202 -4.90 -4.19 8.17
CA ASP A 202 -4.02 -4.30 7.02
C ASP A 202 -3.76 -2.96 6.31
N THR A 203 -2.53 -2.47 6.40
CA THR A 203 -1.91 -1.79 5.26
C THR A 203 -1.82 -2.80 4.11
N PRO A 204 -1.87 -2.40 2.82
CA PRO A 204 -1.83 -3.33 1.67
C PRO A 204 -0.55 -4.18 1.52
N TYR A 205 0.30 -4.21 2.55
CA TYR A 205 1.60 -4.85 2.61
C TYR A 205 1.89 -5.56 3.95
N TYR A 206 0.91 -5.65 4.87
CA TYR A 206 1.14 -6.34 6.15
C TYR A 206 1.28 -7.86 5.94
N GLY A 207 2.24 -8.46 6.64
CA GLY A 207 2.52 -9.90 6.57
C GLY A 207 3.22 -10.36 5.28
N GLN A 208 3.60 -9.45 4.38
CA GLN A 208 4.27 -9.83 3.15
C GLN A 208 5.63 -10.50 3.43
N PRO A 209 5.96 -11.63 2.78
CA PRO A 209 7.26 -12.27 2.86
C PRO A 209 8.36 -11.36 2.29
N LYS A 210 9.62 -11.61 2.67
CA LYS A 210 10.77 -10.88 2.14
C LYS A 210 10.79 -10.98 0.60
N LEU A 211 10.88 -9.81 -0.05
CA LEU A 211 10.88 -9.70 -1.50
C LEU A 211 12.29 -9.91 -2.08
N GLY A 212 12.40 -10.74 -3.10
CA GLY A 212 13.64 -11.03 -3.84
C GLY A 212 13.78 -10.21 -5.13
N LYS A 213 14.41 -10.80 -6.16
CA LYS A 213 14.69 -10.13 -7.45
C LYS A 213 13.42 -9.90 -8.29
N LEU A 214 13.44 -8.90 -9.16
CA LEU A 214 12.25 -8.35 -9.84
C LEU A 214 11.91 -9.07 -11.16
N LEU A 215 10.62 -9.27 -11.43
CA LEU A 215 10.10 -9.71 -12.73
C LEU A 215 8.86 -8.90 -13.19
N GLY A 216 9.07 -8.00 -14.15
CA GLY A 216 8.13 -7.49 -15.19
C GLY A 216 6.82 -6.77 -14.83
N GLU A 217 6.12 -6.33 -15.89
CA GLU A 217 5.05 -5.31 -15.88
C GLU A 217 3.69 -5.85 -16.33
N GLY A 218 2.63 -5.49 -15.60
CA GLY A 218 1.21 -5.79 -15.85
C GLY A 218 0.29 -4.97 -14.92
N LYS A 219 -1.01 -5.35 -14.79
CA LYS A 219 -1.93 -4.71 -13.79
C LYS A 219 -1.53 -4.98 -12.32
N PHE A 220 -0.55 -5.85 -12.07
CA PHE A 220 0.16 -5.99 -10.81
C PHE A 220 1.28 -4.95 -10.73
N SER A 221 1.51 -4.33 -9.58
CA SER A 221 2.56 -3.31 -9.46
C SER A 221 3.95 -3.90 -9.70
N LYS A 222 4.22 -5.09 -9.15
CA LYS A 222 5.53 -5.78 -9.18
C LYS A 222 5.34 -7.29 -8.89
N VAL A 223 6.05 -8.15 -9.62
CA VAL A 223 6.23 -9.58 -9.26
C VAL A 223 7.68 -9.78 -8.82
N TYR A 224 7.87 -10.58 -7.78
CA TYR A 224 9.17 -10.85 -7.17
C TYR A 224 9.42 -12.34 -7.07
N GLU A 225 10.67 -12.75 -7.17
CA GLU A 225 11.08 -14.01 -6.55
C GLU A 225 10.91 -13.90 -5.04
N ALA A 226 10.44 -14.95 -4.38
CA ALA A 226 10.41 -14.96 -2.92
C ALA A 226 11.86 -15.09 -2.40
N ALA A 227 12.27 -14.19 -1.50
CA ALA A 227 13.65 -14.22 -0.97
C ALA A 227 13.87 -15.41 -0.02
N ASP A 228 12.80 -15.93 0.57
CA ASP A 228 12.77 -17.02 1.53
C ASP A 228 12.46 -18.39 0.89
N ASP A 229 12.10 -18.42 -0.40
CA ASP A 229 11.62 -19.64 -1.07
C ASP A 229 11.96 -19.58 -2.57
N ARG A 230 12.99 -20.32 -2.97
CA ARG A 230 13.51 -20.30 -4.35
C ARG A 230 12.50 -20.82 -5.37
N ASP A 231 11.52 -21.61 -4.92
CA ASP A 231 10.50 -22.25 -5.75
C ASP A 231 9.19 -21.46 -5.71
N ALA A 232 9.24 -20.19 -5.30
CA ALA A 232 8.06 -19.34 -5.19
C ALA A 232 8.25 -17.94 -5.79
N VAL A 233 7.12 -17.35 -6.17
CA VAL A 233 7.02 -15.95 -6.58
C VAL A 233 5.96 -15.24 -5.75
N VAL A 234 6.20 -13.96 -5.49
CA VAL A 234 5.30 -13.05 -4.77
C VAL A 234 4.72 -12.05 -5.76
N LYS A 235 3.38 -11.97 -5.84
CA LYS A 235 2.66 -11.02 -6.68
C LYS A 235 2.01 -9.97 -5.80
N VAL A 236 2.14 -8.70 -6.20
CA VAL A 236 1.64 -7.54 -5.44
C VAL A 236 0.74 -6.68 -6.31
N LEU A 237 -0.46 -6.39 -5.84
CA LEU A 237 -1.45 -5.57 -6.53
C LEU A 237 -1.15 -4.08 -6.37
N LYS A 238 -1.32 -3.32 -7.46
CA LYS A 238 -1.17 -1.86 -7.46
C LYS A 238 -2.45 -1.21 -6.95
N ASN A 239 -2.34 -0.15 -6.15
CA ASN A 239 -3.47 0.67 -5.69
C ASN A 239 -4.57 -0.15 -4.98
N TRP A 240 -4.19 -1.20 -4.25
CA TRP A 240 -5.12 -2.05 -3.51
C TRP A 240 -5.75 -1.29 -2.33
N THR A 241 -7.07 -1.37 -2.21
CA THR A 241 -7.85 -0.64 -1.19
C THR A 241 -8.62 -1.59 -0.27
N THR A 242 -8.99 -1.12 0.92
CA THR A 242 -9.83 -1.88 1.87
C THR A 242 -11.20 -2.22 1.28
N ALA A 243 -11.79 -1.32 0.51
CA ALA A 243 -13.06 -1.56 -0.19
C ALA A 243 -12.94 -2.71 -1.20
N GLN A 244 -11.85 -2.74 -1.98
CA GLN A 244 -11.54 -3.84 -2.90
C GLN A 244 -11.31 -5.15 -2.17
N ARG A 245 -10.62 -5.15 -1.01
CA ARG A 245 -10.45 -6.34 -0.18
C ARG A 245 -11.79 -6.91 0.28
N ARG A 246 -12.65 -6.09 0.89
CA ARG A 246 -13.97 -6.51 1.34
C ARG A 246 -14.77 -7.11 0.19
N ARG A 247 -14.83 -6.40 -0.93
CA ARG A 247 -15.55 -6.85 -2.12
C ARG A 247 -14.96 -8.13 -2.72
N LEU A 248 -13.63 -8.29 -2.74
CA LEU A 248 -12.97 -9.52 -3.17
C LEU A 248 -13.40 -10.70 -2.30
N LEU A 249 -13.40 -10.55 -0.97
CA LEU A 249 -13.74 -11.64 -0.05
C LEU A 249 -15.20 -12.07 -0.19
N GLU A 250 -16.11 -11.15 -0.46
CA GLU A 250 -17.51 -11.47 -0.83
C GLU A 250 -17.57 -12.31 -2.10
N ILE A 251 -16.91 -11.87 -3.18
CA ILE A 251 -16.87 -12.60 -4.45
C ILE A 251 -16.21 -13.97 -4.27
N TYR A 252 -15.11 -14.03 -3.52
CA TYR A 252 -14.37 -15.25 -3.22
C TYR A 252 -15.24 -16.27 -2.48
N ALA A 253 -16.01 -15.85 -1.47
CA ALA A 253 -16.93 -16.74 -0.75
C ALA A 253 -17.96 -17.39 -1.69
N ILE A 254 -18.48 -16.64 -2.66
CA ILE A 254 -19.42 -17.15 -3.67
C ILE A 254 -18.72 -18.19 -4.56
N VAL A 255 -17.60 -17.83 -5.19
CA VAL A 255 -16.93 -18.73 -6.15
C VAL A 255 -16.27 -19.95 -5.49
N LYS A 256 -15.88 -19.84 -4.21
CA LYS A 256 -15.39 -20.96 -3.39
C LYS A 256 -16.49 -21.99 -3.12
N SER A 257 -17.75 -21.55 -3.01
CA SER A 257 -18.90 -22.45 -2.86
C SER A 257 -19.32 -23.14 -4.17
N GLY A 258 -18.60 -22.92 -5.26
CA GLY A 258 -18.94 -23.45 -6.59
C GLY A 258 -20.07 -22.69 -7.29
N ARG A 259 -20.60 -21.61 -6.69
CA ARG A 259 -21.64 -20.78 -7.29
C ARG A 259 -21.06 -19.80 -8.32
N PRO A 260 -21.74 -19.57 -9.45
CA PRO A 260 -21.34 -18.52 -10.39
C PRO A 260 -21.54 -17.14 -9.76
N PHE A 261 -20.63 -16.22 -10.06
CA PHE A 261 -20.76 -14.80 -9.73
C PHE A 261 -20.79 -14.02 -11.03
N ASP A 262 -21.86 -13.25 -11.26
CA ASP A 262 -21.99 -12.38 -12.41
C ASP A 262 -21.56 -10.95 -12.03
N PRO A 263 -20.43 -10.45 -12.55
CA PRO A 263 -19.99 -9.08 -12.30
C PRO A 263 -20.74 -8.02 -13.13
N GLY A 264 -21.60 -8.44 -14.08
CA GLY A 264 -22.23 -7.58 -15.06
C GLY A 264 -21.19 -6.72 -15.80
N ASN A 265 -21.50 -5.45 -16.02
CA ASN A 265 -20.61 -4.47 -16.68
C ASN A 265 -19.69 -3.72 -15.71
N ASN A 266 -19.65 -4.10 -14.43
CA ASN A 266 -18.79 -3.43 -13.46
C ASN A 266 -17.33 -3.89 -13.65
N GLN A 267 -16.49 -3.01 -14.22
CA GLN A 267 -15.09 -3.30 -14.49
C GLN A 267 -14.28 -3.69 -13.24
N GLN A 268 -14.63 -3.14 -12.08
CA GLN A 268 -13.96 -3.46 -10.82
C GLN A 268 -14.35 -4.87 -10.35
N ASP A 269 -15.63 -5.24 -10.37
CA ASP A 269 -16.08 -6.58 -9.98
C ASP A 269 -15.57 -7.64 -10.95
N GLN A 270 -15.50 -7.35 -12.26
CA GLN A 270 -14.84 -8.23 -13.23
C GLN A 270 -13.38 -8.49 -12.86
N TYR A 271 -12.65 -7.43 -12.51
CA TYR A 271 -11.26 -7.54 -12.08
C TYR A 271 -11.09 -8.32 -10.77
N LEU A 272 -11.93 -8.05 -9.77
CA LEU A 272 -11.91 -8.76 -8.48
C LEU A 272 -12.32 -10.22 -8.64
N LEU A 273 -13.28 -10.53 -9.51
CA LEU A 273 -13.66 -11.92 -9.85
C LEU A 273 -12.46 -12.69 -10.41
N MET A 274 -11.68 -12.09 -11.30
CA MET A 274 -10.47 -12.73 -11.82
C MET A 274 -9.47 -13.08 -10.71
N ILE A 275 -9.27 -12.17 -9.74
CA ILE A 275 -8.39 -12.42 -8.58
C ILE A 275 -8.98 -13.50 -7.67
N ALA A 276 -10.29 -13.49 -7.43
CA ALA A 276 -10.95 -14.47 -6.57
C ALA A 276 -10.87 -15.89 -7.16
N LEU A 277 -11.09 -16.03 -8.48
CA LEU A 277 -10.93 -17.30 -9.19
C LEU A 277 -9.48 -17.78 -9.15
N GLU A 278 -8.52 -16.86 -9.27
CA GLU A 278 -7.09 -17.16 -9.16
C GLU A 278 -6.74 -17.75 -7.79
N LEU A 279 -7.08 -17.03 -6.71
CA LEU A 279 -6.83 -17.50 -5.34
C LEU A 279 -7.50 -18.86 -5.08
N ARG A 280 -8.73 -19.05 -5.57
CA ARG A 280 -9.46 -20.32 -5.44
C ARG A 280 -8.71 -21.45 -6.13
N ASN A 281 -8.35 -21.26 -7.39
CA ASN A 281 -7.72 -22.30 -8.20
C ASN A 281 -6.35 -22.69 -7.64
N LEU A 282 -5.50 -21.69 -7.31
CA LEU A 282 -4.20 -21.93 -6.70
C LEU A 282 -4.31 -22.65 -5.35
N ASN A 283 -5.30 -22.29 -4.54
CA ASN A 283 -5.56 -22.97 -3.27
C ASN A 283 -6.04 -24.41 -3.47
N MET A 284 -6.92 -24.65 -4.45
CA MET A 284 -7.42 -26.01 -4.78
C MET A 284 -6.30 -26.96 -5.19
N ILE A 285 -5.32 -26.48 -5.97
CA ILE A 285 -4.19 -27.30 -6.44
C ILE A 285 -2.99 -27.27 -5.48
N GLN A 286 -3.13 -26.66 -4.30
CA GLN A 286 -2.08 -26.54 -3.28
C GLN A 286 -0.82 -25.78 -3.76
N GLU A 287 -0.97 -24.86 -4.71
CA GLU A 287 0.12 -24.01 -5.20
C GLU A 287 0.10 -22.59 -4.62
N LEU A 288 -1.00 -22.19 -3.96
CA LEU A 288 -1.03 -21.00 -3.12
C LEU A 288 -0.27 -21.28 -1.82
N LYS A 289 0.87 -20.62 -1.61
CA LYS A 289 1.69 -20.79 -0.42
C LYS A 289 1.26 -19.86 0.71
N ASP A 290 0.92 -18.60 0.39
CA ASP A 290 0.58 -17.57 1.38
C ASP A 290 -0.05 -16.35 0.67
N PRO A 291 -0.85 -15.49 1.32
CA PRO A 291 -1.70 -15.82 2.45
C PRO A 291 -2.75 -16.86 2.07
N LYS A 292 -3.45 -17.39 3.07
CA LYS A 292 -4.72 -18.08 2.81
C LYS A 292 -5.65 -17.12 2.05
N PRO A 293 -6.49 -17.61 1.14
CA PRO A 293 -7.38 -16.74 0.36
C PRO A 293 -8.27 -15.81 1.22
N GLU A 294 -8.72 -16.31 2.36
CA GLU A 294 -9.55 -15.56 3.33
C GLU A 294 -8.79 -14.38 3.96
N ASP A 295 -7.47 -14.44 3.91
CA ASP A 295 -6.55 -13.49 4.51
C ASP A 295 -5.90 -12.57 3.47
N PHE A 296 -6.39 -12.61 2.22
CA PHE A 296 -5.83 -11.83 1.14
C PHE A 296 -5.87 -10.33 1.44
N SER A 297 -4.71 -9.67 1.34
CA SER A 297 -4.52 -8.26 1.67
C SER A 297 -3.88 -7.44 0.55
N GLY A 298 -3.88 -7.97 -0.68
CA GLY A 298 -3.32 -7.29 -1.85
C GLY A 298 -2.04 -7.92 -2.41
N TRP A 299 -1.61 -9.04 -1.84
CA TRP A 299 -0.48 -9.83 -2.33
C TRP A 299 -0.71 -11.32 -2.14
N PHE A 300 0.00 -12.15 -2.91
CA PHE A 300 0.07 -13.59 -2.66
C PHE A 300 1.40 -14.19 -3.13
N LYS A 301 1.85 -15.24 -2.45
CA LYS A 301 2.99 -16.11 -2.74
C LYS A 301 2.46 -17.42 -3.33
N MET A 302 2.98 -17.80 -4.49
CA MET A 302 2.61 -19.06 -5.16
C MET A 302 3.85 -19.84 -5.61
N LYS A 303 3.68 -21.15 -5.79
CA LYS A 303 4.73 -22.02 -6.34
C LYS A 303 5.09 -21.59 -7.76
N LYS A 304 6.38 -21.63 -8.09
CA LYS A 304 6.88 -21.49 -9.47
C LYS A 304 6.51 -22.73 -10.26
N ILE A 305 6.09 -22.54 -11.50
CA ILE A 305 5.96 -23.65 -12.45
C ILE A 305 7.36 -23.95 -12.99
N GLU A 306 8.03 -24.96 -12.45
CA GLU A 306 9.35 -25.39 -12.93
C GLU A 306 9.26 -26.16 -14.26
N GLY A 307 10.39 -26.23 -15.00
CA GLY A 307 10.53 -27.13 -16.16
C GLY A 307 9.99 -26.64 -17.50
N THR A 308 9.35 -25.46 -17.60
CA THR A 308 8.80 -24.98 -18.90
C THR A 308 9.43 -23.66 -19.36
N HIS A 309 9.73 -23.45 -20.64
CA HIS A 309 10.18 -22.12 -21.09
C HIS A 309 9.10 -21.02 -20.95
N ILE A 310 7.86 -21.42 -20.65
CA ILE A 310 6.70 -20.52 -20.46
C ILE A 310 6.94 -19.51 -19.34
N TRP A 311 7.57 -19.88 -18.22
CA TRP A 311 7.83 -18.94 -17.12
C TRP A 311 8.87 -17.87 -17.47
N LYS A 312 9.70 -18.10 -18.49
CA LYS A 312 10.64 -17.11 -19.04
C LYS A 312 9.93 -16.14 -20.00
N HIS A 313 8.75 -16.49 -20.52
CA HIS A 313 8.01 -15.69 -21.48
C HIS A 313 7.49 -14.40 -20.84
N HIS A 314 7.58 -13.28 -21.56
CA HIS A 314 7.23 -11.98 -21.01
C HIS A 314 5.73 -11.84 -20.66
N LEU A 315 4.85 -12.64 -21.30
CA LEU A 315 3.42 -12.71 -20.94
C LEU A 315 3.17 -13.34 -19.56
N TYR A 316 4.07 -14.21 -19.08
CA TYR A 316 4.02 -14.75 -17.72
C TYR A 316 4.33 -13.67 -16.66
N LYS A 317 5.03 -12.60 -17.07
CA LYS A 317 5.28 -11.40 -16.25
C LYS A 317 4.08 -10.43 -16.27
N LYS A 318 3.12 -10.64 -17.18
CA LYS A 318 1.78 -10.01 -17.17
C LYS A 318 0.82 -10.90 -16.37
N HIS A 319 -0.41 -10.43 -16.11
CA HIS A 319 -1.37 -11.16 -15.26
C HIS A 319 -1.47 -12.63 -15.71
N PRO A 320 -1.22 -13.63 -14.83
CA PRO A 320 -1.24 -15.07 -15.14
C PRO A 320 -2.63 -15.61 -15.56
N PHE A 321 -3.60 -14.72 -15.74
CA PHE A 321 -4.99 -15.01 -16.14
C PHE A 321 -5.60 -13.81 -16.87
N GLY A 322 -4.78 -12.84 -17.32
CA GLY A 322 -5.30 -11.84 -18.25
C GLY A 322 -5.81 -12.55 -19.51
N VAL A 323 -6.83 -12.00 -20.19
CA VAL A 323 -7.42 -12.62 -21.38
C VAL A 323 -6.34 -13.12 -22.34
N LYS A 324 -5.32 -12.29 -22.62
CA LYS A 324 -4.17 -12.66 -23.46
C LYS A 324 -3.35 -13.84 -22.95
N PHE A 325 -3.20 -14.00 -21.63
CA PHE A 325 -2.49 -15.13 -21.04
C PHE A 325 -3.35 -16.40 -21.03
N GLN A 326 -4.66 -16.29 -20.78
CA GLN A 326 -5.57 -17.43 -20.88
C GLN A 326 -5.65 -17.95 -22.32
N GLU A 327 -5.74 -17.04 -23.29
CA GLU A 327 -5.66 -17.37 -24.72
C GLU A 327 -4.33 -18.07 -25.06
N PHE A 328 -3.22 -17.57 -24.52
CA PHE A 328 -1.90 -18.18 -24.65
C PHE A 328 -1.84 -19.59 -24.06
N VAL A 329 -2.28 -19.79 -22.81
CA VAL A 329 -2.31 -21.10 -22.15
C VAL A 329 -3.23 -22.07 -22.90
N LYS A 330 -4.40 -21.61 -23.35
CA LYS A 330 -5.33 -22.39 -24.14
C LYS A 330 -4.69 -22.85 -25.46
N ALA A 331 -3.97 -21.97 -26.15
CA ALA A 331 -3.21 -22.33 -27.35
C ALA A 331 -2.13 -23.38 -27.04
N CYS A 332 -1.38 -23.23 -25.95
CA CYS A 332 -0.43 -24.22 -25.48
C CYS A 332 -1.09 -25.58 -25.16
N MET A 333 -2.27 -25.60 -24.52
CA MET A 333 -3.02 -26.82 -24.24
C MET A 333 -3.43 -27.53 -25.53
N HIS A 334 -4.03 -26.80 -26.48
CA HIS A 334 -4.45 -27.38 -27.76
C HIS A 334 -3.27 -28.00 -28.52
N LEU A 335 -2.16 -27.27 -28.65
CA LEU A 335 -0.96 -27.80 -29.31
C LEU A 335 -0.38 -29.03 -28.59
N THR A 336 -0.47 -29.08 -27.26
CA THR A 336 -0.05 -30.25 -26.48
C THR A 336 -0.93 -31.46 -26.79
N VAL A 337 -2.24 -31.29 -26.79
CA VAL A 337 -3.21 -32.36 -27.12
C VAL A 337 -2.99 -32.86 -28.54
N ASP A 338 -2.80 -31.95 -29.51
CA ASP A 338 -2.52 -32.32 -30.91
C ASP A 338 -1.23 -33.15 -31.04
N ALA A 339 -0.18 -32.79 -30.28
CA ALA A 339 1.07 -33.54 -30.28
C ALA A 339 0.91 -34.94 -29.67
N ILE A 340 0.17 -35.06 -28.56
CA ILE A 340 -0.17 -36.34 -27.93
C ILE A 340 -0.95 -37.23 -28.90
N GLU A 341 -2.03 -36.72 -29.49
CA GLU A 341 -2.86 -37.48 -30.42
C GLU A 341 -2.04 -38.02 -31.59
N ARG A 342 -1.11 -37.21 -32.12
CA ARG A 342 -0.21 -37.64 -33.20
C ARG A 342 0.62 -38.84 -32.76
N VAL A 343 1.23 -38.79 -31.57
CA VAL A 343 2.09 -39.86 -31.06
C VAL A 343 1.28 -41.14 -30.81
N VAL A 344 0.09 -41.03 -30.21
CA VAL A 344 -0.83 -42.17 -30.02
C VAL A 344 -1.18 -42.81 -31.36
N LYS A 345 -1.55 -42.02 -32.38
CA LYS A 345 -1.90 -42.52 -33.72
C LYS A 345 -0.70 -43.15 -34.44
N THR A 346 0.50 -42.58 -34.31
CA THR A 346 1.70 -43.07 -35.00
C THR A 346 2.27 -44.33 -34.34
N TYR A 347 2.21 -44.44 -33.01
CA TYR A 347 2.93 -45.49 -32.28
C TYR A 347 2.03 -46.45 -31.50
N GLY A 348 0.71 -46.25 -31.47
CA GLY A 348 -0.25 -47.18 -30.87
C GLY A 348 -0.16 -47.30 -29.34
N VAL A 349 0.31 -46.26 -28.67
CA VAL A 349 0.59 -46.24 -27.23
C VAL A 349 -0.54 -45.56 -26.45
N GLU A 350 -0.84 -46.06 -25.24
CA GLU A 350 -1.85 -45.47 -24.34
C GLU A 350 -1.34 -44.21 -23.61
N HIS A 351 -2.27 -43.32 -23.29
CA HIS A 351 -1.98 -41.99 -22.74
C HIS A 351 -1.51 -42.02 -21.28
N CYS A 352 -0.29 -41.55 -21.00
CA CYS A 352 0.15 -41.18 -19.66
C CYS A 352 0.15 -39.65 -19.53
N ASP A 353 -0.47 -39.13 -18.47
CA ASP A 353 -0.69 -37.71 -18.18
C ASP A 353 0.39 -36.75 -18.71
N ALA A 354 0.04 -35.97 -19.73
CA ALA A 354 0.90 -34.93 -20.25
C ALA A 354 0.82 -33.67 -19.37
N HIS A 355 1.73 -33.58 -18.42
CA HIS A 355 1.99 -32.34 -17.70
C HIS A 355 2.79 -31.37 -18.58
N PHE A 356 2.46 -30.07 -18.56
CA PHE A 356 3.22 -29.04 -19.30
C PHE A 356 4.73 -29.05 -19.03
N LYS A 357 5.15 -29.55 -17.86
CA LYS A 357 6.56 -29.75 -17.49
C LYS A 357 7.33 -30.65 -18.47
N ASN A 358 6.63 -31.48 -19.25
CA ASN A 358 7.20 -32.42 -20.22
C ASN A 358 7.02 -31.95 -21.67
N VAL A 359 6.69 -30.67 -21.89
CA VAL A 359 6.39 -30.11 -23.22
C VAL A 359 7.30 -28.92 -23.52
N VAL A 360 7.99 -28.97 -24.66
CA VAL A 360 8.72 -27.84 -25.25
C VAL A 360 7.86 -27.20 -26.32
N TYR A 361 7.79 -25.87 -26.30
CA TYR A 361 7.06 -25.09 -27.29
C TYR A 361 8.00 -24.33 -28.20
N ASP A 362 7.69 -24.34 -29.49
CA ASP A 362 8.27 -23.43 -30.48
C ASP A 362 7.33 -22.22 -30.63
N PHE A 363 7.90 -21.02 -30.74
CA PHE A 363 7.15 -19.75 -30.75
C PHE A 363 7.44 -18.93 -32.02
N ASP A 364 6.42 -18.24 -32.52
CA ASP A 364 6.53 -17.16 -33.50
C ASP A 364 6.08 -15.85 -32.82
N GLY A 365 7.05 -15.01 -32.46
CA GLY A 365 6.84 -13.90 -31.55
C GLY A 365 6.24 -14.36 -30.21
N ASP A 366 5.01 -13.91 -29.94
CA ASP A 366 4.28 -14.19 -28.69
C ASP A 366 3.34 -15.40 -28.78
N LYS A 367 3.26 -16.05 -29.95
CA LYS A 367 2.30 -17.12 -30.21
C LYS A 367 2.99 -18.48 -30.21
N PRO A 368 2.54 -19.45 -29.40
CA PRO A 368 3.01 -20.82 -29.53
C PRO A 368 2.51 -21.37 -30.87
N VAL A 369 3.40 -21.99 -31.65
CA VAL A 369 3.08 -22.55 -32.97
C VAL A 369 3.27 -24.06 -33.05
N ARG A 370 4.08 -24.63 -32.15
CA ARG A 370 4.30 -26.08 -32.07
C ARG A 370 4.59 -26.52 -30.65
N ALA A 371 4.15 -27.72 -30.29
CA ALA A 371 4.52 -28.41 -29.05
C ALA A 371 5.31 -29.70 -29.36
N ARG A 372 6.26 -30.06 -28.50
CA ARG A 372 7.09 -31.27 -28.57
C ARG A 372 7.18 -31.91 -27.18
N LEU A 373 6.81 -33.18 -27.07
CA LEU A 373 6.92 -33.94 -25.82
C LEU A 373 8.40 -34.33 -25.58
N LEU A 374 8.90 -34.14 -24.36
CA LEU A 374 10.30 -34.42 -24.01
C LEU A 374 10.53 -35.89 -23.59
N ASP A 375 9.65 -36.47 -22.79
CA ASP A 375 9.84 -37.79 -22.17
C ASP A 375 8.81 -38.83 -22.65
N TRP A 376 8.93 -39.28 -23.89
CA TRP A 376 8.17 -40.46 -24.39
C TRP A 376 9.07 -41.61 -24.87
N TYR A 377 10.38 -41.54 -24.62
CA TYR A 377 11.34 -42.60 -24.98
C TYR A 377 12.15 -43.05 -23.77
N ASP A 378 11.65 -44.06 -23.05
CA ASP A 378 12.45 -45.13 -22.46
C ASP A 378 11.57 -46.27 -21.92
N VAL A 379 10.71 -46.85 -22.78
CA VAL A 379 10.24 -48.21 -22.57
C VAL A 379 10.80 -49.06 -23.70
N PRO A 380 11.75 -49.99 -23.42
CA PRO A 380 12.24 -50.93 -24.41
C PRO A 380 11.06 -51.71 -24.98
N ARG A 381 11.02 -51.83 -26.31
CA ARG A 381 10.11 -52.75 -27.01
C ARG A 381 10.35 -54.17 -26.47
N LEU A 382 9.32 -54.79 -25.90
CA LEU A 382 9.21 -56.24 -25.79
C LEU A 382 8.71 -56.81 -27.12
#